data_AF-A0A521ZRP3-F1
#
_entry.id   AF-A0A521ZRP3-F1
#
_cell.length_a   1.000
_cell.length_b   1.000
_cell.length_c   1.000
_cell.angle_alpha   90.00
_cell.angle_beta   90.00
_cell.angle_gamma   90.00
#
_symmetry.space_group_name_H-M   'P 1'
#
loop_
_entity.id
_entity.type
_entity.pdbx_description
1 polymer ?
#
loop_
_entity_poly.entity_id
_entity_poly.type
_entity_poly.pdbx_seq_one_letter_code
_entity_poly.pdbx_strand_id
1 'polypeptide(L)'
;MFASVARAHDPYEITSTANLFSNRTELDIEMEYRTARLLAGLGWTINTNVTQADEFATMLPKLNEAAGAFFDVTAGRNAFPARETNVTLGVENHVKIHLVYPPAGDRPLRFVADGLKPLANEGPYGSSLIVLDRVRQKVLAQSVLFAATPVAEVPARSRDDVAASNQVTSASPPIVLTNFPAAGKPTEAKGVSQGKKSVLPLAFIGCGLFVAGLIFFGMRRNRK
;
A
#
# COMPACT_ATOMS: atom_id res chain seq x y z
N MET A 1 27.51 -3.48 -21.66
CA MET A 1 26.24 -2.80 -21.30
C MET A 1 25.18 -3.89 -21.16
N PHE A 2 24.77 -4.21 -19.94
CA PHE A 2 23.65 -5.13 -19.73
C PHE A 2 22.36 -4.33 -19.88
N ALA A 3 21.51 -4.71 -20.83
CA ALA A 3 20.17 -4.15 -20.95
C ALA A 3 19.40 -4.51 -19.68
N SER A 4 19.01 -3.50 -18.91
CA SER A 4 18.04 -3.69 -17.81
C SER A 4 16.77 -4.24 -18.42
N VAL A 5 16.34 -5.41 -17.99
CA VAL A 5 15.06 -5.98 -18.41
C VAL A 5 13.98 -5.08 -17.81
N ALA A 6 13.39 -4.21 -18.63
CA ALA A 6 12.24 -3.42 -18.25
C ALA A 6 11.11 -4.39 -17.89
N ARG A 7 10.86 -4.56 -16.59
CA ARG A 7 9.69 -5.27 -16.09
C ARG A 7 8.54 -4.27 -16.07
N ALA A 8 7.41 -4.65 -16.66
CA ALA A 8 6.19 -3.88 -16.57
C ALA A 8 5.56 -4.15 -15.19
N HIS A 9 5.93 -3.35 -14.20
CA HIS A 9 5.21 -3.24 -12.93
C HIS A 9 4.33 -2.00 -12.98
N ASP A 10 3.24 -2.01 -12.20
CA ASP A 10 2.43 -0.81 -12.03
C ASP A 10 3.22 0.15 -11.12
N PRO A 11 3.60 1.35 -11.58
CA PRO A 11 4.32 2.29 -10.72
C PRO A 11 3.50 2.73 -9.50
N TYR A 12 2.20 2.43 -9.45
CA TYR A 12 1.28 2.77 -8.36
C TYR A 12 0.93 1.58 -7.45
N GLU A 13 1.85 0.65 -7.27
CA GLU A 13 1.71 -0.51 -6.37
C GLU A 13 1.53 -0.18 -4.88
N ILE A 14 1.56 1.11 -4.51
CA ILE A 14 1.34 1.59 -3.15
C ILE A 14 0.28 2.68 -3.15
N THR A 15 -0.75 2.47 -2.33
CA THR A 15 -1.80 3.46 -2.06
C THR A 15 -1.77 3.85 -0.60
N SER A 16 -1.97 5.13 -0.32
CA SER A 16 -1.96 5.67 1.03
C SER A 16 -3.10 6.65 1.25
N THR A 17 -3.80 6.50 2.37
CA THR A 17 -4.88 7.39 2.77
C THR A 17 -4.64 7.88 4.19
N ALA A 18 -4.49 9.19 4.35
CA ALA A 18 -4.46 9.84 5.66
C ALA A 18 -5.86 10.32 6.03
N ASN A 19 -6.48 9.68 7.02
CA ASN A 19 -7.79 10.03 7.54
C ASN A 19 -7.64 10.91 8.79
N LEU A 20 -8.04 12.18 8.68
CA LEU A 20 -7.93 13.15 9.75
C LEU A 20 -9.25 13.27 10.52
N PHE A 21 -9.30 12.72 11.73
CA PHE A 21 -10.44 12.81 12.64
C PHE A 21 -10.26 13.95 13.65
N SER A 22 -11.28 14.22 14.46
CA SER A 22 -11.22 15.21 15.54
C SER A 22 -10.30 14.76 16.68
N ASN A 23 -10.21 13.45 16.93
CA ASN A 23 -9.50 12.88 18.08
C ASN A 23 -8.19 12.15 17.72
N ARG A 24 -7.94 11.88 16.43
CA ARG A 24 -6.77 11.15 15.95
C ARG A 24 -6.50 11.41 14.47
N THR A 25 -5.38 10.92 13.99
CA THR A 25 -5.08 10.82 12.56
C THR A 25 -4.70 9.38 12.26
N GLU A 26 -5.32 8.79 11.25
CA GLU A 26 -4.99 7.45 10.79
C GLU A 26 -4.29 7.56 9.43
N LEU A 27 -3.27 6.74 9.20
CA LEU A 27 -2.62 6.60 7.90
C LEU A 27 -2.64 5.12 7.53
N ASP A 28 -3.43 4.82 6.51
CA ASP A 28 -3.54 3.51 5.91
C ASP A 28 -2.63 3.46 4.69
N ILE A 29 -1.78 2.45 4.62
CA ILE A 29 -0.90 2.19 3.48
C ILE A 29 -1.17 0.77 3.02
N GLU A 30 -1.54 0.61 1.77
CA GLU A 30 -1.79 -0.68 1.16
C GLU A 30 -0.85 -0.86 -0.02
N MET A 31 -0.19 -2.01 -0.05
CA MET A 31 0.76 -2.35 -1.10
C MET A 31 0.67 -3.81 -1.49
N GLU A 32 1.05 -4.09 -2.73
CA GLU A 32 1.19 -5.46 -3.22
C GLU A 32 2.18 -6.28 -2.37
N TYR A 33 1.90 -7.57 -2.19
CA TYR A 33 2.72 -8.45 -1.37
C TYR A 33 4.18 -8.49 -1.84
N ARG A 34 4.40 -8.43 -3.15
CA ARG A 34 5.76 -8.39 -3.73
C ARG A 34 6.54 -7.15 -3.28
N THR A 35 5.88 -5.99 -3.24
CA THR A 35 6.46 -4.73 -2.77
C THR A 35 6.81 -4.82 -1.29
N ALA A 36 5.93 -5.41 -0.48
CA ALA A 36 6.23 -5.68 0.92
C ALA A 36 7.46 -6.60 1.10
N ARG A 37 7.63 -7.63 0.26
CA ARG A 37 8.84 -8.48 0.30
C ARG A 37 10.12 -7.70 0.03
N LEU A 38 10.09 -6.80 -0.96
CA LEU A 38 11.22 -5.92 -1.27
C LEU A 38 11.55 -5.01 -0.09
N LEU A 39 10.54 -4.41 0.53
CA LEU A 39 10.72 -3.61 1.75
C LEU A 39 11.27 -4.44 2.92
N ALA A 40 10.89 -5.71 3.02
CA ALA A 40 11.43 -6.64 4.02
C ALA A 40 12.84 -7.16 3.69
N GLY A 41 13.40 -6.81 2.52
CA GLY A 41 14.74 -7.23 2.08
C GLY A 41 14.82 -8.66 1.52
N LEU A 42 13.69 -9.31 1.23
CA LEU A 42 13.66 -10.69 0.71
C LEU A 42 13.77 -10.80 -0.82
N GLY A 43 13.72 -9.67 -1.53
CA GLY A 43 13.80 -9.66 -2.99
C GLY A 43 12.52 -10.15 -3.68
N TRP A 44 12.62 -10.38 -4.99
CA TRP A 44 11.50 -10.72 -5.88
C TRP A 44 11.09 -12.19 -5.88
N THR A 45 11.99 -13.09 -5.50
CA THR A 45 11.79 -14.53 -5.68
C THR A 45 10.77 -15.03 -4.67
N ILE A 46 9.62 -15.52 -5.16
CA ILE A 46 8.60 -16.12 -4.30
C ILE A 46 8.94 -17.60 -4.09
N ASN A 47 9.03 -18.03 -2.83
CA ASN A 47 9.20 -19.43 -2.51
C ASN A 47 7.85 -20.14 -2.58
N THR A 48 7.62 -20.93 -3.63
CA THR A 48 6.36 -21.66 -3.83
C THR A 48 6.17 -22.83 -2.85
N ASN A 49 7.17 -23.17 -2.05
CA ASN A 49 7.11 -24.25 -1.05
C ASN A 49 6.60 -23.76 0.32
N VAL A 50 6.38 -22.46 0.49
CA VAL A 50 5.94 -21.85 1.75
C VAL A 50 4.61 -21.15 1.49
N THR A 51 3.67 -21.23 2.44
CA THR A 51 2.42 -20.49 2.31
C THR A 51 2.71 -18.99 2.45
N GLN A 52 1.91 -18.15 1.80
CA GLN A 52 2.06 -16.71 1.90
C GLN A 52 1.94 -16.20 3.36
N ALA A 53 1.09 -16.85 4.17
CA ALA A 53 0.92 -16.51 5.59
C ALA A 53 2.18 -16.81 6.41
N ASP A 54 2.80 -17.97 6.18
CA ASP A 54 4.04 -18.35 6.87
C ASP A 54 5.18 -17.41 6.49
N GLU A 55 5.31 -17.10 5.20
CA GLU A 55 6.33 -16.17 4.73
C GLU A 55 6.08 -14.73 5.22
N PHE A 56 4.82 -14.30 5.27
CA PHE A 56 4.44 -13.02 5.88
C PHE A 56 4.86 -12.95 7.35
N ALA A 57 4.64 -14.02 8.11
CA ALA A 57 5.07 -14.09 9.51
C ALA A 57 6.59 -13.91 9.66
N THR A 58 7.39 -14.41 8.70
CA THR A 58 8.85 -14.17 8.70
C THR A 58 9.24 -12.74 8.37
N MET A 59 8.47 -12.05 7.52
CA MET A 59 8.71 -10.65 7.14
C MET A 59 8.21 -9.65 8.18
N LEU A 60 7.21 -10.04 8.98
CA LEU A 60 6.48 -9.14 9.86
C LEU A 60 7.36 -8.25 10.76
N PRO A 61 8.47 -8.71 11.37
CA PRO A 61 9.35 -7.83 12.14
C PRO A 61 9.97 -6.71 11.29
N LYS A 62 10.43 -7.04 10.09
CA LYS A 62 11.03 -6.08 9.15
C LYS A 62 9.99 -5.12 8.58
N LEU A 63 8.78 -5.61 8.32
CA LEU A 63 7.67 -4.77 7.88
C LEU A 63 7.20 -3.81 8.97
N ASN A 64 7.18 -4.22 10.24
CA ASN A 64 6.85 -3.30 11.34
C ASN A 64 7.92 -2.21 11.51
N GLU A 65 9.19 -2.56 11.37
CA GLU A 65 10.29 -1.59 11.36
C GLU A 65 10.14 -0.58 10.20
N ALA A 66 9.90 -1.08 8.99
CA ALA A 66 9.69 -0.24 7.81
C ALA A 66 8.41 0.60 7.90
N ALA A 67 7.32 0.07 8.49
CA ALA A 67 6.04 0.74 8.62
C ALA A 67 6.14 2.06 9.38
N GLY A 68 6.81 2.07 10.53
CA GLY A 68 6.98 3.28 11.34
C GLY A 68 7.84 4.35 10.66
N ALA A 69 8.67 3.95 9.69
CA ALA A 69 9.56 4.84 8.94
C ALA A 69 9.08 5.11 7.51
N PHE A 70 7.94 4.53 7.09
CA PHE A 70 7.52 4.60 5.69
C PHE A 70 7.18 6.04 5.29
N PHE A 71 6.44 6.73 6.17
CA PHE A 71 6.26 8.17 6.11
C PHE A 71 6.90 8.85 7.32
N ASP A 72 7.83 9.77 7.07
CA ASP A 72 8.19 10.77 8.08
C ASP A 72 7.13 11.88 8.05
N VAL A 73 6.33 11.92 9.11
CA VAL A 73 5.19 12.84 9.24
C VAL A 73 5.55 13.94 10.24
N THR A 74 5.27 15.17 9.83
CA THR A 74 5.40 16.35 10.69
C THR A 74 4.09 17.11 10.76
N ALA A 75 3.83 17.73 11.91
CA ALA A 75 2.66 18.55 12.16
C ALA A 75 3.09 19.93 12.68
N GLY A 76 2.99 20.94 11.82
CA GLY A 76 3.70 22.20 11.99
C GLY A 76 5.18 22.01 11.68
N ARG A 77 6.05 22.30 12.66
CA ARG A 77 7.51 22.10 12.56
C ARG A 77 8.01 20.91 13.38
N ASN A 78 7.09 20.18 14.01
CA ASN A 78 7.44 19.14 14.96
C ASN A 78 7.21 17.77 14.32
N ALA A 79 8.07 16.81 14.67
CA ALA A 79 7.85 15.40 14.40
C ALA A 79 6.47 14.97 14.94
N PHE A 80 5.77 14.17 14.16
CA PHE A 80 4.44 13.69 14.48
C PHE A 80 4.46 12.16 14.50
N PRO A 81 5.00 11.55 15.59
CA PRO A 81 5.19 10.11 15.65
C PRO A 81 3.85 9.36 15.79
N ALA A 82 3.79 8.18 15.19
CA ALA A 82 2.68 7.26 15.40
C ALA A 82 2.68 6.74 16.85
N ARG A 83 1.49 6.61 17.42
CA ARG A 83 1.24 5.95 18.71
C ARG A 83 1.05 4.45 18.55
N GLU A 84 0.51 4.04 17.40
CA GLU A 84 0.23 2.64 17.09
C GLU A 84 0.69 2.33 15.68
N THR A 85 1.19 1.12 15.49
CA THR A 85 1.60 0.58 14.20
C THR A 85 1.11 -0.85 14.13
N ASN A 86 0.35 -1.17 13.09
CA ASN A 86 -0.15 -2.50 12.85
C ASN A 86 0.09 -2.87 11.39
N VAL A 87 0.68 -4.04 11.17
CA VAL A 87 0.94 -4.58 9.83
C VAL A 87 0.18 -5.90 9.70
N THR A 88 -0.64 -6.01 8.66
CA THR A 88 -1.51 -7.16 8.43
C THR A 88 -1.41 -7.65 6.99
N LEU A 89 -1.63 -8.95 6.82
CA LEU A 89 -1.82 -9.56 5.52
C LEU A 89 -3.29 -9.44 5.14
N GLY A 90 -3.57 -8.75 4.03
CA GLY A 90 -4.89 -8.66 3.43
C GLY A 90 -5.28 -9.93 2.67
N VAL A 91 -6.55 -10.02 2.29
CA VAL A 91 -7.13 -11.23 1.65
C VAL A 91 -6.63 -11.42 0.21
N GLU A 92 -6.31 -10.33 -0.49
CA GLU A 92 -6.00 -10.35 -1.94
C GLU A 92 -4.51 -10.13 -2.22
N ASN A 93 -3.59 -10.78 -1.51
CA ASN A 93 -2.14 -10.59 -1.69
C ASN A 93 -1.65 -9.15 -1.44
N HIS A 94 -2.29 -8.43 -0.52
CA HIS A 94 -1.86 -7.10 -0.13
C HIS A 94 -1.32 -7.12 1.29
N VAL A 95 -0.35 -6.26 1.57
CA VAL A 95 0.05 -5.93 2.94
C VAL A 95 -0.55 -4.57 3.27
N LYS A 96 -1.22 -4.51 4.42
CA LYS A 96 -1.81 -3.29 4.95
C LYS A 96 -1.04 -2.85 6.17
N ILE A 97 -0.57 -1.61 6.15
CA ILE A 97 0.05 -0.93 7.27
C ILE A 97 -0.95 0.11 7.76
N HIS A 98 -1.31 0.03 9.03
CA HIS A 98 -2.18 0.98 9.69
C HIS A 98 -1.40 1.70 10.80
N LEU A 99 -1.33 3.02 10.70
CA LEU A 99 -0.63 3.88 11.66
C LEU A 99 -1.63 4.83 12.30
N VAL A 100 -1.60 4.92 13.64
CA VAL A 100 -2.44 5.87 14.39
C VAL A 100 -1.58 6.92 15.03
N TYR A 101 -1.92 8.19 14.80
CA TYR A 101 -1.25 9.37 15.32
C TYR A 101 -2.16 10.13 16.30
N PRO A 102 -1.61 11.03 17.13
CA PRO A 102 -2.40 12.02 17.86
C PRO A 102 -3.31 12.83 16.91
N PRO A 103 -4.25 13.64 17.43
CA PRO A 103 -4.95 14.59 16.57
C PRO A 103 -3.99 15.62 15.97
N ALA A 104 -4.06 15.82 14.65
CA ALA A 104 -3.29 16.87 13.97
C ALA A 104 -3.72 18.29 14.40
N GLY A 105 -5.00 18.46 14.74
CA GLY A 105 -5.60 19.77 14.99
C GLY A 105 -5.67 20.60 13.72
N ASP A 106 -5.44 21.91 13.83
CA ASP A 106 -5.40 22.84 12.69
C ASP A 106 -3.98 23.03 12.11
N ARG A 107 -3.00 22.26 12.58
CA ARG A 107 -1.60 22.38 12.15
C ARG A 107 -1.45 21.91 10.70
N PRO A 108 -0.57 22.53 9.90
CA PRO A 108 -0.22 21.98 8.59
C PRO A 108 0.45 20.62 8.77
N LEU A 109 0.20 19.69 7.85
CA LEU A 109 0.84 18.38 7.84
C LEU A 109 1.83 18.31 6.69
N ARG A 110 2.94 17.63 6.91
CA ARG A 110 3.88 17.30 5.85
C ARG A 110 4.24 15.83 5.95
N PHE A 111 4.11 15.13 4.83
CA PHE A 111 4.38 13.71 4.68
C PHE A 111 5.60 13.54 3.78
N VAL A 112 6.59 12.78 4.23
CA VAL A 112 7.76 12.42 3.42
C VAL A 112 7.81 10.91 3.29
N ALA A 113 7.61 10.40 2.08
CA ALA A 113 7.61 8.97 1.76
C ALA A 113 9.03 8.36 1.70
N ASP A 114 9.78 8.50 2.79
CA ASP A 114 11.16 8.00 2.90
C ASP A 114 11.26 6.47 2.78
N GLY A 115 10.17 5.75 3.09
CA GLY A 115 10.03 4.32 2.85
C GLY A 115 10.14 3.89 1.38
N LEU A 116 10.08 4.82 0.43
CA LEU A 116 10.31 4.53 -1.00
C LEU A 116 11.80 4.43 -1.35
N LYS A 117 12.71 4.95 -0.51
CA LYS A 117 14.16 4.95 -0.80
C LYS A 117 14.74 3.56 -1.05
N PRO A 118 14.41 2.51 -0.28
CA PRO A 118 14.89 1.15 -0.54
C PRO A 118 14.45 0.59 -1.89
N LEU A 119 13.33 1.10 -2.45
CA LEU A 119 12.76 0.64 -3.71
C LEU A 119 13.31 1.38 -4.95
N ALA A 120 14.13 2.42 -4.75
CA ALA A 120 14.58 3.31 -5.83
C ALA A 120 15.37 2.58 -6.95
N ASN A 121 15.99 1.44 -6.64
CA ASN A 121 16.76 0.64 -7.61
C ASN A 121 15.93 -0.46 -8.28
N GLU A 122 14.71 -0.71 -7.81
CA GLU A 122 13.84 -1.80 -8.31
C GLU A 122 12.89 -1.33 -9.42
N GLY A 123 12.88 -0.03 -9.72
CA GLY A 123 12.06 0.61 -10.75
C GLY A 123 11.30 1.82 -10.22
N PRO A 124 10.42 2.43 -11.03
CA PRO A 124 9.61 3.56 -10.58
C PRO A 124 8.54 3.10 -9.59
N TYR A 125 8.88 3.06 -8.31
CA TYR A 125 7.91 2.88 -7.22
C TYR A 125 7.37 4.23 -6.77
N GLY A 126 6.05 4.35 -6.85
CA GLY A 126 5.31 5.49 -6.34
C GLY A 126 4.33 5.09 -5.24
N SER A 127 4.01 6.06 -4.39
CA SER A 127 2.88 5.98 -3.47
C SER A 127 1.89 7.07 -3.80
N SER A 128 0.65 6.69 -4.12
CA SER A 128 -0.44 7.67 -4.12
C SER A 128 -0.78 8.02 -2.67
N LEU A 129 -0.97 9.31 -2.38
CA LEU A 129 -1.39 9.80 -1.06
C LEU A 129 -2.64 10.66 -1.20
N ILE A 130 -3.69 10.29 -0.48
CA ILE A 130 -4.91 11.09 -0.34
C ILE A 130 -5.06 11.50 1.13
N VAL A 131 -5.31 12.79 1.38
CA VAL A 131 -5.53 13.29 2.74
C VAL A 131 -6.97 13.75 2.88
N LEU A 132 -7.70 13.14 3.80
CA LEU A 132 -9.13 13.33 4.00
C LEU A 132 -9.41 13.97 5.35
N ASP A 133 -10.10 15.11 5.36
CA ASP A 133 -10.71 15.66 6.57
C ASP A 133 -12.03 14.93 6.83
N ARG A 134 -12.00 13.95 7.74
CA ARG A 134 -13.17 13.15 8.10
C ARG A 134 -14.16 13.93 8.98
N VAL A 135 -13.76 15.08 9.54
CA VAL A 135 -14.65 15.96 10.29
C VAL A 135 -15.49 16.80 9.33
N ARG A 136 -14.86 17.37 8.30
CA ARG A 136 -15.52 18.25 7.31
C ARG A 136 -15.95 17.55 6.03
N GLN A 137 -15.68 16.26 5.88
CA GLN A 137 -15.95 15.47 4.67
C GLN A 137 -15.31 16.09 3.41
N LYS A 138 -14.06 16.55 3.52
CA LYS A 138 -13.31 17.18 2.42
C LYS A 138 -12.03 16.42 2.09
N VAL A 139 -11.64 16.45 0.82
CA VAL A 139 -10.29 16.08 0.38
C VAL A 139 -9.40 17.31 0.56
N LEU A 140 -8.33 17.20 1.33
CA LEU A 140 -7.40 18.30 1.60
C LEU A 140 -6.19 18.30 0.66
N ALA A 141 -5.73 17.11 0.26
CA ALA A 141 -4.61 16.95 -0.64
C ALA A 141 -4.69 15.61 -1.38
N GLN A 142 -4.13 15.59 -2.58
CA GLN A 142 -3.87 14.38 -3.35
C GLN A 142 -2.51 14.56 -4.04
N SER A 143 -1.63 13.57 -3.89
CA SER A 143 -0.29 13.59 -4.47
C SER A 143 0.15 12.20 -4.90
N VAL A 144 1.10 12.16 -5.83
CA VAL A 144 1.87 10.96 -6.16
C VAL A 144 3.30 11.22 -5.73
N LEU A 145 3.81 10.36 -4.86
CA LEU A 145 5.13 10.49 -4.26
C LEU A 145 6.06 9.44 -4.86
N PHE A 146 7.29 9.86 -5.13
CA PHE A 146 8.37 8.98 -5.61
C PHE A 146 9.58 9.15 -4.70
N ALA A 147 10.53 8.21 -4.74
CA ALA A 147 11.77 8.35 -3.98
C ALA A 147 12.53 9.67 -4.28
N ALA A 148 12.46 10.17 -5.52
CA ALA A 148 13.09 11.44 -5.93
C ALA A 148 12.28 12.68 -5.53
N THR A 149 10.96 12.57 -5.37
CA THR A 149 10.06 13.65 -4.99
C THR A 149 9.11 13.17 -3.88
N PRO A 150 9.63 12.93 -2.66
CA PRO A 150 8.92 12.16 -1.64
C PRO A 150 7.98 13.01 -0.78
N VAL A 151 7.81 14.31 -1.07
CA VAL A 151 7.16 15.25 -0.15
C VAL A 151 5.74 15.60 -0.61
N ALA A 152 4.78 15.51 0.30
CA ALA A 152 3.46 16.12 0.19
C ALA A 152 3.24 17.09 1.36
N GLU A 153 2.75 18.29 1.06
CA GLU A 153 2.38 19.30 2.04
C GLU A 153 0.87 19.48 2.05
N VAL A 154 0.30 19.56 3.25
CA VAL A 154 -1.12 19.81 3.50
C VAL A 154 -1.21 21.09 4.32
N PRO A 155 -1.89 22.12 3.81
CA PRO A 155 -1.97 23.39 4.50
C PRO A 155 -2.72 23.26 5.83
N ALA A 156 -2.48 24.22 6.72
CA ALA A 156 -3.25 24.38 7.94
C ALA A 156 -4.75 24.51 7.62
N ARG A 157 -5.59 23.99 8.49
CA ARG A 157 -7.04 24.11 8.34
C ARG A 157 -7.44 25.55 8.64
N SER A 158 -8.02 26.25 7.66
CA SER A 158 -8.64 27.55 7.89
C SER A 158 -9.86 27.41 8.80
N ARG A 159 -10.06 28.35 9.72
CA ARG A 159 -11.31 28.44 10.50
C ARG A 159 -12.49 28.87 9.63
N ASP A 160 -12.22 29.65 8.58
CA ASP A 160 -13.25 30.26 7.73
C ASP A 160 -14.01 29.25 6.87
N ASP A 161 -13.46 28.05 6.71
CA ASP A 161 -14.10 26.94 5.99
C ASP A 161 -15.40 26.44 6.64
N VAL A 162 -15.63 26.75 7.92
CA VAL A 162 -16.84 26.35 8.67
C VAL A 162 -18.05 27.21 8.27
N ALA A 163 -17.84 28.46 7.87
CA ALA A 163 -18.93 29.37 7.50
C ALA A 163 -19.54 29.05 6.12
N ALA A 164 -18.74 28.52 5.19
CA ALA A 164 -19.18 28.23 3.82
C ALA A 164 -19.97 26.92 3.69
N SER A 165 -19.86 25.98 4.63
CA SER A 165 -20.51 24.66 4.52
C SER A 165 -22.01 24.67 4.82
N ASN A 166 -22.56 25.75 5.37
CA ASN A 166 -24.00 25.89 5.61
C ASN A 166 -24.77 26.48 4.41
N GLN A 167 -24.09 26.77 3.30
CA GLN A 167 -24.72 27.20 2.04
C GLN A 167 -24.55 26.14 0.93
N VAL A 168 -24.93 24.89 1.20
CA VAL A 168 -25.23 23.97 0.10
C VAL A 168 -26.68 24.20 -0.31
N THR A 169 -26.90 25.25 -1.10
CA THR A 169 -28.08 25.34 -1.95
C THR A 169 -28.02 24.20 -2.96
N SER A 170 -29.08 23.40 -2.97
CA SER A 170 -29.35 22.26 -3.84
C SER A 170 -29.44 22.66 -5.32
N ALA A 171 -28.32 23.05 -5.92
CA ALA A 171 -28.19 23.16 -7.37
C ALA A 171 -27.33 21.98 -7.84
N SER A 172 -28.00 20.96 -8.39
CA SER A 172 -27.32 19.85 -9.07
C SER A 172 -26.34 20.43 -10.11
N PRO A 173 -25.04 20.07 -10.06
CA PRO A 173 -24.15 20.47 -11.13
C PRO A 173 -24.63 19.84 -12.44
N PRO A 174 -24.57 20.55 -13.57
CA PRO A 174 -24.80 19.94 -14.86
C PRO A 174 -23.75 18.85 -15.07
N ILE A 175 -24.19 17.62 -15.26
CA ILE A 175 -23.33 16.52 -15.68
C ILE A 175 -22.89 16.85 -17.12
N VAL A 176 -21.68 17.37 -17.27
CA VAL A 176 -21.04 17.49 -18.59
C VAL A 176 -20.47 16.11 -18.94
N LEU A 177 -21.25 15.32 -19.67
CA LEU A 177 -20.70 14.18 -20.41
C LEU A 177 -19.80 14.76 -21.51
N THR A 178 -18.49 14.80 -21.28
CA THR A 178 -17.55 14.97 -22.38
C THR A 178 -17.59 13.70 -23.24
N ASN A 179 -17.98 13.87 -24.50
CA ASN A 179 -18.03 12.83 -25.51
C ASN A 179 -16.75 11.98 -25.50
N PHE A 180 -16.86 10.72 -25.08
CA PHE A 180 -15.83 9.73 -25.37
C PHE A 180 -15.76 9.54 -26.88
N PRO A 181 -14.57 9.58 -27.51
CA PRO A 181 -14.42 9.25 -28.91
C PRO A 181 -14.94 7.83 -29.13
N ALA A 182 -15.87 7.70 -30.08
CA ALA A 182 -16.48 6.43 -30.45
C ALA A 182 -15.38 5.39 -30.73
N ALA A 183 -15.48 4.25 -30.06
CA ALA A 183 -14.64 3.09 -30.29
C ALA A 183 -14.58 2.79 -31.80
N GLY A 184 -13.38 2.87 -32.35
CA GLY A 184 -13.09 2.43 -33.71
C GLY A 184 -13.55 0.99 -33.89
N LYS A 185 -14.17 0.71 -35.04
CA LYS A 185 -14.70 -0.61 -35.40
C LYS A 185 -13.63 -1.70 -35.17
N PRO A 186 -14.00 -2.85 -34.57
CA PRO A 186 -13.10 -3.99 -34.48
C PRO A 186 -12.76 -4.44 -35.91
N THR A 187 -11.46 -4.42 -36.21
CA THR A 187 -10.95 -4.96 -37.48
C THR A 187 -10.98 -6.48 -37.37
N GLU A 188 -11.81 -7.08 -38.21
CA GLU A 188 -12.01 -8.52 -38.38
C GLU A 188 -10.68 -9.21 -38.71
N ALA A 189 -10.06 -9.85 -37.72
CA ALA A 189 -8.87 -10.66 -37.93
C ALA A 189 -9.29 -12.01 -38.55
N LYS A 190 -9.01 -12.14 -39.86
CA LYS A 190 -9.06 -13.41 -40.60
C LYS A 190 -8.24 -14.48 -39.89
N GLY A 191 -8.88 -15.64 -39.69
CA GLY A 191 -8.27 -16.79 -39.03
C GLY A 191 -7.09 -17.40 -39.77
N VAL A 192 -6.25 -18.09 -38.99
CA VAL A 192 -5.42 -19.19 -39.46
C VAL A 192 -5.63 -20.38 -38.53
N SER A 193 -5.87 -21.51 -39.20
CA SER A 193 -6.22 -22.83 -38.74
C SER A 193 -5.00 -23.64 -38.23
N GLN A 194 -5.33 -24.76 -37.59
CA GLN A 194 -4.49 -25.93 -37.24
C GLN A 194 -3.65 -25.76 -35.97
N GLY A 195 -3.72 -26.60 -34.95
CA GLY A 195 -4.16 -27.99 -34.89
C GLY A 195 -3.03 -28.80 -34.24
N LYS A 196 -3.30 -29.43 -33.08
CA LYS A 196 -2.76 -30.76 -32.72
C LYS A 196 -3.25 -31.15 -31.33
N LYS A 197 -3.97 -32.27 -31.31
CA LYS A 197 -4.27 -33.07 -30.13
C LYS A 197 -2.96 -33.71 -29.66
N SER A 198 -2.63 -33.59 -28.38
CA SER A 198 -1.78 -34.56 -27.70
C SER A 198 -2.48 -34.97 -26.40
N VAL A 199 -3.06 -36.16 -26.46
CA VAL A 199 -3.38 -37.01 -25.31
C VAL A 199 -2.07 -37.65 -24.90
N LEU A 200 -1.72 -37.67 -23.61
CA LEU A 200 -1.14 -38.87 -22.99
C LEU A 200 -1.21 -38.81 -21.45
N PRO A 201 -1.32 -39.96 -20.76
CA PRO A 201 -1.57 -40.08 -19.33
C PRO A 201 -0.31 -40.53 -18.55
N LEU A 202 -0.52 -40.83 -17.25
CA LEU A 202 0.27 -41.63 -16.29
C LEU A 202 0.87 -40.90 -15.05
N ALA A 203 0.16 -41.10 -13.94
CA ALA A 203 0.59 -41.60 -12.63
C ALA A 203 2.09 -41.73 -12.30
N PHE A 204 2.48 -41.24 -11.12
CA PHE A 204 3.39 -41.86 -10.12
C PHE A 204 3.01 -41.26 -8.74
N ILE A 205 2.44 -42.03 -7.79
CA ILE A 205 3.11 -42.83 -6.75
C ILE A 205 3.96 -41.99 -5.77
N GLY A 206 3.40 -41.76 -4.57
CA GLY A 206 3.97 -42.29 -3.33
C GLY A 206 4.99 -41.47 -2.52
N CYS A 207 4.70 -41.40 -1.22
CA CYS A 207 5.59 -41.63 -0.07
C CYS A 207 6.24 -40.43 0.66
N GLY A 208 6.12 -40.46 2.01
CA GLY A 208 6.94 -39.71 2.99
C GLY A 208 6.16 -38.60 3.72
N LEU A 209 5.40 -38.83 4.79
CA LEU A 209 5.82 -39.19 6.16
C LEU A 209 6.79 -38.15 6.77
N PHE A 210 6.32 -37.20 7.60
CA PHE A 210 7.14 -36.62 8.68
C PHE A 210 6.30 -35.99 9.82
N VAL A 211 6.24 -36.77 10.91
CA VAL A 211 6.36 -36.42 12.35
C VAL A 211 5.50 -35.28 12.94
N ALA A 212 4.48 -35.70 13.69
CA ALA A 212 3.98 -34.98 14.86
C ALA A 212 4.99 -35.09 16.03
N GLY A 213 5.25 -34.00 16.76
CA GLY A 213 6.19 -34.04 17.89
C GLY A 213 6.23 -32.79 18.77
N LEU A 214 5.30 -32.74 19.73
CA LEU A 214 5.39 -32.18 21.08
C LEU A 214 5.95 -30.76 21.34
N ILE A 215 4.99 -29.89 21.67
CA ILE A 215 4.90 -29.04 22.87
C ILE A 215 5.96 -29.34 23.95
N PHE A 216 6.77 -28.33 24.31
CA PHE A 216 7.23 -28.15 25.70
C PHE A 216 7.17 -26.67 26.11
N PHE A 217 6.25 -26.40 27.03
CA PHE A 217 6.07 -25.15 27.73
C PHE A 217 7.10 -25.10 28.87
N GLY A 218 8.03 -24.15 28.83
CA GLY A 218 9.17 -24.06 29.75
C GLY A 218 9.29 -22.70 30.41
N MET A 219 8.26 -22.32 31.17
CA MET A 219 8.22 -21.15 32.04
C MET A 219 9.31 -21.24 33.12
N ARG A 220 10.31 -20.34 33.17
CA ARG A 220 11.16 -20.19 34.35
C ARG A 220 11.43 -18.74 34.75
N ARG A 221 10.78 -18.43 35.87
CA ARG A 221 10.80 -17.28 36.78
C ARG A 221 12.11 -16.48 36.90
N ASN A 222 11.91 -15.16 36.88
CA ASN A 222 12.65 -14.13 37.60
C ASN A 222 12.80 -14.42 39.10
N ARG A 223 14.04 -14.30 39.62
CA ARG A 223 14.49 -13.85 40.94
C ARG A 223 16.02 -13.63 40.77
N LYS A 224 16.69 -12.54 41.16
CA LYS A 224 16.45 -11.39 42.04
C LYS A 224 17.08 -10.16 41.39
#